data_AF-A0A969P108-F1
#
_entry.id   AF-A0A969P108-F1
#
_cell.length_a   1.000
_cell.length_b   1.000
_cell.length_c   1.000
_cell.angle_alpha   90.00
_cell.angle_beta   90.00
_cell.angle_gamma   90.00
#
_symmetry.space_group_name_H-M   'P 1'
#
loop_
_entity.id
_entity.type
_entity.pdbx_description
1 polymer ?
#
loop_
_entity_poly.entity_id
_entity_poly.type
_entity_poly.pdbx_seq_one_letter_code
_entity_poly.pdbx_strand_id
1 'polypeptide(L)'
;MPEQIIIRMPMDPAIQAEVERRLAPHATLTYEPPAVLSLEAVQMTVEIAAGGLTMLKTLLELREILKQQGRAADVALERPGEAIIPLEDADEALLKTLLQLE
;
A
#
# COMPACT_ATOMS: atom_id res chain seq x y z
N MET A 1 -11.00 14.00 7.12
CA MET A 1 -11.52 12.80 6.42
C MET A 1 -10.64 11.63 6.84
N PRO A 2 -11.13 10.38 6.90
CA PRO A 2 -10.27 9.24 7.15
C PRO A 2 -9.13 9.23 6.12
N GLU A 3 -7.90 9.03 6.59
CA GLU A 3 -6.75 8.94 5.71
C GLU A 3 -6.85 7.63 4.94
N GLN A 4 -6.78 7.73 3.61
CA GLN A 4 -6.87 6.59 2.72
C GLN A 4 -5.66 6.57 1.80
N ILE A 5 -5.10 5.38 1.64
CA ILE A 5 -4.06 5.10 0.65
C ILE A 5 -4.57 4.00 -0.27
N ILE A 6 -4.21 4.07 -1.53
CA ILE A 6 -4.50 3.07 -2.54
C ILE A 6 -3.21 2.28 -2.74
N ILE A 7 -3.30 0.97 -2.64
CA ILE A 7 -2.19 0.06 -2.91
C ILE A 7 -2.50 -0.69 -4.19
N ARG A 8 -1.63 -0.53 -5.18
CA ARG A 8 -1.64 -1.27 -6.44
C ARG A 8 -0.61 -2.38 -6.35
N MET A 9 -1.00 -3.59 -6.68
CA MET A 9 -0.12 -4.77 -6.65
C MET A 9 -0.52 -5.74 -7.77
N PRO A 10 0.36 -6.64 -8.22
CA PRO A 10 -0.04 -7.63 -9.22
C PRO A 10 -1.12 -8.57 -8.70
N MET A 11 -1.76 -9.31 -9.60
CA MET A 11 -2.64 -10.44 -9.25
C MET A 11 -1.83 -11.65 -8.71
N ASP A 12 -0.98 -11.43 -7.72
CA ASP A 12 -0.18 -12.45 -7.05
C ASP A 12 -0.77 -12.74 -5.66
N PRO A 13 -1.24 -13.97 -5.39
CA PRO A 13 -1.84 -14.32 -4.11
C PRO A 13 -0.85 -14.26 -2.94
N ALA A 14 0.45 -14.43 -3.16
CA ALA A 14 1.45 -14.32 -2.10
C ALA A 14 1.64 -12.86 -1.67
N ILE A 15 1.68 -11.92 -2.63
CA ILE A 15 1.78 -10.49 -2.32
C ILE A 15 0.50 -10.01 -1.65
N GLN A 16 -0.66 -10.37 -2.18
CA GLN A 16 -1.95 -10.01 -1.58
C GLN A 16 -2.06 -10.51 -0.14
N ALA A 17 -1.73 -11.78 0.11
CA ALA A 17 -1.77 -12.33 1.46
C ALA A 17 -0.80 -11.63 2.41
N GLU A 18 0.41 -11.27 1.97
CA GLU A 18 1.37 -10.55 2.80
C GLU A 18 0.87 -9.14 3.14
N VAL A 19 0.40 -8.39 2.13
CA VAL A 19 -0.11 -7.03 2.30
C VAL A 19 -1.34 -7.04 3.21
N GLU A 20 -2.30 -7.93 2.95
CA GLU A 20 -3.53 -8.07 3.75
C GLU A 20 -3.19 -8.40 5.21
N ARG A 21 -2.36 -9.42 5.44
CA ARG A 21 -1.96 -9.87 6.78
C ARG A 21 -1.37 -8.74 7.62
N ARG A 22 -0.61 -7.84 6.98
CA ARG A 22 0.09 -6.74 7.65
C ARG A 22 -0.81 -5.53 7.87
N LEU A 23 -1.67 -5.20 6.91
CA LEU A 23 -2.48 -3.98 6.95
C LEU A 23 -3.83 -4.17 7.64
N ALA A 24 -4.44 -5.35 7.55
CA ALA A 24 -5.71 -5.68 8.21
C ALA A 24 -5.76 -5.36 9.72
N PRO A 25 -4.71 -5.54 10.54
CA PRO A 25 -4.75 -5.17 11.95
C PRO A 25 -4.72 -3.66 12.21
N HIS A 26 -4.41 -2.83 11.20
CA HIS A 26 -4.18 -1.39 11.37
C HIS A 26 -5.11 -0.52 10.52
N ALA A 27 -5.79 -1.12 9.54
CA ALA A 27 -6.60 -0.41 8.56
C ALA A 27 -7.77 -1.27 8.06
N THR A 28 -8.80 -0.61 7.56
CA THR A 28 -9.89 -1.26 6.83
C THR A 28 -9.49 -1.42 5.37
N LEU A 29 -9.48 -2.66 4.90
CA LEU A 29 -9.08 -3.01 3.54
C LEU A 29 -10.32 -3.17 2.65
N THR A 30 -10.39 -2.38 1.59
CA THR A 30 -11.44 -2.45 0.58
C THR A 30 -10.79 -2.83 -0.75
N TYR A 31 -11.10 -4.02 -1.23
CA TYR A 31 -10.64 -4.48 -2.54
C TYR A 31 -11.53 -3.90 -3.62
N GLU A 32 -10.93 -3.17 -4.56
CA GLU A 32 -11.64 -2.67 -5.73
C GLU A 32 -11.13 -3.43 -6.96
N PRO A 33 -12.04 -4.03 -7.76
CA PRO A 33 -11.63 -4.63 -9.02
C PRO A 33 -11.04 -3.55 -9.93
N PRO A 34 -10.01 -3.86 -10.73
CA PRO A 34 -9.37 -2.88 -11.59
C PRO A 34 -10.40 -2.23 -12.52
N ALA A 35 -10.49 -0.89 -12.48
CA ALA A 35 -11.48 -0.11 -13.21
C ALA A 35 -11.31 -0.16 -14.75
N VAL A 36 -10.19 -0.70 -15.22
CA VAL A 36 -9.86 -0.82 -16.64
C VAL A 36 -9.31 -2.22 -16.88
N LEU A 37 -9.50 -2.76 -18.08
CA LEU A 37 -9.16 -4.09 -18.62
C LEU A 37 -7.66 -4.50 -18.52
N SER A 38 -6.93 -4.06 -17.50
CA SER A 38 -5.59 -4.55 -17.15
C SER A 38 -5.76 -5.73 -16.20
N LEU A 39 -5.80 -6.94 -16.76
CA LEU A 39 -5.92 -8.22 -16.04
C LEU A 39 -4.73 -8.54 -15.11
N GLU A 40 -3.82 -7.61 -14.89
CA GLU A 40 -2.49 -7.88 -14.33
C GLU A 40 -2.28 -7.29 -12.93
N ALA A 41 -3.18 -6.41 -12.45
CA ALA A 41 -3.04 -5.74 -11.15
C ALA A 41 -4.37 -5.62 -10.38
N VAL A 42 -4.28 -5.78 -9.05
CA VAL A 42 -5.35 -5.54 -8.08
C VAL A 42 -5.11 -4.19 -7.41
N GLN A 43 -6.20 -3.46 -7.21
CA GLN A 43 -6.21 -2.24 -6.43
C GLN A 43 -6.86 -2.51 -5.08
N MET A 44 -6.19 -2.12 -4.00
CA MET A 44 -6.70 -2.25 -2.64
C MET A 44 -6.68 -0.87 -2.00
N THR A 45 -7.86 -0.36 -1.68
CA THR A 45 -8.04 0.88 -0.94
C THR A 45 -7.93 0.57 0.55
N VAL A 46 -7.03 1.27 1.24
CA VAL A 46 -6.69 1.04 2.64
C VAL A 46 -7.06 2.28 3.42
N GLU A 47 -8.11 2.17 4.23
CA GLU A 47 -8.58 3.23 5.11
C GLU A 47 -7.93 3.08 6.49
N ILE A 48 -7.15 4.07 6.88
CA ILE A 48 -6.32 4.04 8.08
C ILE A 48 -7.21 4.34 9.28
N ALA A 49 -7.51 3.31 10.07
CA ALA A 49 -8.34 3.40 11.26
C ALA A 49 -7.50 3.61 12.55
N ALA A 50 -6.25 3.11 12.56
CA ALA A 50 -5.32 3.24 13.68
C ALA A 50 -4.16 4.18 13.32
N GLY A 51 -3.82 5.10 14.23
CA GLY A 51 -2.94 6.26 13.99
C GLY A 51 -1.76 6.00 13.03
N GLY A 52 -1.60 6.89 12.05
CA GLY A 52 -0.77 6.63 10.87
C GLY A 52 0.71 6.38 11.13
N LEU A 53 1.27 6.71 12.30
CA LEU A 53 2.61 6.27 12.72
C LEU A 53 2.77 4.74 12.72
N THR A 54 1.73 4.01 13.12
CA THR A 54 1.73 2.54 13.07
C THR A 54 1.70 2.07 11.63
N MET A 55 0.86 2.69 10.80
CA MET A 55 0.73 2.40 9.37
C MET A 55 2.04 2.64 8.62
N LEU A 56 2.72 3.75 8.91
CA LEU A 56 4.03 4.10 8.37
C LEU A 56 5.04 2.99 8.63
N LYS A 57 5.13 2.54 9.89
CA LYS A 57 6.06 1.48 10.27
C LYS A 57 5.74 0.18 9.53
N THR A 58 4.46 -0.18 9.44
CA THR A 58 4.01 -1.37 8.74
C THR A 58 4.32 -1.32 7.24
N LEU A 59 4.15 -0.16 6.58
CA LEU A 59 4.50 0.02 5.17
C LEU A 59 6.02 -0.06 4.93
N LEU A 60 6.82 0.50 5.83
CA LEU A 60 8.29 0.38 5.78
C LEU A 60 8.74 -1.08 5.93
N GLU A 61 8.17 -1.81 6.89
CA GLU A 61 8.44 -3.25 7.07
C GLU A 61 8.03 -4.06 5.83
N LEU A 62 6.85 -3.78 5.27
CA LEU A 62 6.37 -4.41 4.05
C LEU A 62 7.31 -4.15 2.87
N ARG A 63 7.77 -2.91 2.70
CA ARG A 63 8.76 -2.55 1.67
C ARG A 63 10.03 -3.37 1.81
N GLU A 64 10.61 -3.44 3.01
CA GLU A 64 11.86 -4.20 3.23
C GLU A 64 11.68 -5.69 2.91
N ILE A 65 10.56 -6.29 3.31
CA ILE A 65 10.25 -7.70 3.00
C ILE A 65 10.13 -7.91 1.49
N LEU A 66 9.35 -7.08 0.80
CA LEU A 66 9.17 -7.18 -0.65
C LEU A 66 10.48 -6.91 -1.39
N LYS A 67 11.34 -6.02 -0.87
CA LYS A 67 12.65 -5.74 -1.42
C LYS A 67 13.58 -6.95 -1.30
N GLN A 68 13.58 -7.63 -0.16
CA GLN A 68 14.32 -8.89 0.02
C GLN A 68 13.84 -10.01 -0.90
N GLN A 69 12.57 -9.97 -1.29
CA GLN A 69 11.97 -10.91 -2.24
C GLN A 69 12.16 -10.50 -3.71
N GLY A 70 12.74 -9.31 -3.99
CA GLY A 70 12.87 -8.77 -5.34
C GLY A 70 11.55 -8.32 -5.97
N ARG A 71 10.55 -7.99 -5.14
CA ARG A 71 9.17 -7.67 -5.52
C ARG A 71 8.67 -6.31 -5.04
N ALA A 72 9.57 -5.47 -4.50
CA ALA A 72 9.19 -4.13 -4.02
C ALA A 72 8.71 -3.21 -5.16
N ALA A 73 9.24 -3.39 -6.38
CA ALA A 73 8.79 -2.67 -7.57
C ALA A 73 7.38 -3.08 -8.04
N ASP A 74 6.90 -4.26 -7.66
CA ASP A 74 5.60 -4.78 -8.07
C ASP A 74 4.45 -4.14 -7.28
N VAL A 75 4.75 -3.54 -6.13
CA VAL A 75 3.76 -2.85 -5.30
C VAL A 75 3.95 -1.36 -5.43
N ALA A 76 2.86 -0.63 -5.62
CA ALA A 76 2.85 0.82 -5.67
C ALA A 76 1.80 1.38 -4.71
N LEU A 77 2.11 2.56 -4.19
CA LEU A 77 1.26 3.34 -3.31
C LEU A 77 0.76 4.56 -4.08
N GLU A 78 -0.51 4.89 -3.88
CA GLU A 78 -1.16 6.01 -4.51
C GLU A 78 -2.04 6.69 -3.46
N ARG A 79 -2.12 8.01 -3.51
CA ARG A 79 -3.20 8.73 -2.84
C ARG A 79 -4.33 8.97 -3.82
N PRO A 80 -5.60 8.92 -3.38
CA PRO A 80 -6.72 9.20 -4.27
C PRO A 80 -6.56 10.56 -4.96
N GLY A 81 -6.34 10.55 -6.29
CA GLY A 81 -6.13 11.75 -7.10
C GLY A 81 -4.69 12.28 -7.16
N GLU A 82 -3.72 11.58 -6.58
CA GLU A 82 -2.28 11.90 -6.66
C GLU A 82 -1.52 10.94 -7.59
N ALA A 83 -0.20 11.14 -7.70
CA ALA A 83 0.68 10.28 -8.47
C ALA A 83 0.87 8.91 -7.80
N ILE A 84 1.00 7.88 -8.64
CA ILE A 84 1.39 6.53 -8.22
C ILE A 84 2.90 6.52 -7.94
N ILE A 85 3.29 6.03 -6.77
CA ILE A 85 4.66 5.94 -6.30
C ILE A 85 4.99 4.47 -6.04
N PRO A 86 6.00 3.89 -6.70
CA PRO A 86 6.45 2.54 -6.38
C PRO A 86 6.83 2.42 -4.91
N LEU A 87 6.47 1.31 -4.26
CA LEU A 87 6.79 1.08 -2.85
C LEU A 87 8.30 1.05 -2.62
N GLU A 88 9.08 0.59 -3.62
CA GLU A 88 10.55 0.64 -3.59
C GLU A 88 11.10 2.07 -3.45
N ASP A 89 10.43 3.05 -4.06
CA ASP A 89 10.81 4.47 -4.02
C ASP A 89 10.19 5.21 -2.83
N ALA A 90 9.22 4.59 -2.14
CA ALA A 90 8.52 5.17 -0.99
C ALA A 90 9.41 5.13 0.27
N ASP A 91 10.21 6.18 0.48
CA ASP A 91 10.98 6.38 1.70
C ASP A 91 10.10 6.83 2.89
N GLU A 92 10.69 6.90 4.09
CA GLU A 92 9.94 7.27 5.30
C GLU A 92 9.33 8.68 5.20
N ALA A 93 10.00 9.64 4.55
CA ALA A 93 9.53 11.00 4.42
C ALA A 93 8.34 11.10 3.44
N LEU A 94 8.42 10.37 2.32
CA LEU A 94 7.34 10.23 1.35
C LEU A 94 6.14 9.52 1.98
N LEU A 95 6.37 8.43 2.69
CA LEU A 95 5.30 7.71 3.40
C LEU A 95 4.65 8.59 4.48
N LYS A 96 5.43 9.36 5.26
CA LYS A 96 4.87 10.34 6.19
C LYS A 96 3.99 11.37 5.49
N THR A 97 4.43 11.87 4.34
CA THR A 97 3.67 12.82 3.52
C THR A 97 2.37 12.18 2.98
N LEU A 98 2.46 10.96 2.46
CA LEU A 98 1.34 10.14 1.96
C LEU A 98 0.37 9.72 3.07
N LEU A 99 0.85 9.65 4.31
CA LEU A 99 0.04 9.37 5.47
C LEU A 99 -0.32 10.64 6.25
N GLN A 100 0.03 11.84 5.77
CA GLN A 100 -0.29 13.12 6.43
C GLN A 100 0.20 13.19 7.90
N LEU A 101 1.32 12.52 8.18
CA LEU A 101 1.94 12.48 9.50
C LEU A 101 2.89 13.68 9.66
N GLU A 102 2.41 14.70 10.37
CA GLU A 102 3.22 15.84 10.85
C GLU A 102 3.97 15.52 12.15
#